data_AF-A0ABC9NLE0-F1
#
_entry.id   AF-A0ABC9NLE0-F1
#
_cell.length_a   1.000
_cell.length_b   1.000
_cell.length_c   1.000
_cell.angle_alpha   90.00
_cell.angle_beta   90.00
_cell.angle_gamma   90.00
#
_symmetry.space_group_name_H-M   'P 1'
#
loop_
_entity.id
_entity.type
_entity.pdbx_description
1 polymer ?
#
loop_
_entity_poly.entity_id
_entity_poly.type
_entity_poly.pdbx_seq_one_letter_code
_entity_poly.pdbx_strand_id
1 'polypeptide(L)'
;MNEWQHAEKIVLKAYESINLLASVITSGKEVTINGCKTRAVNDLWRCIKGTLSWLFVDAATRYYNPDKLFLDKHSKKEECLADTFFNHISQSLTNLKDLLDLRFDSADFYLKVPLVARADLAKEPYKQIVKSQSAEKLVNQRDSKKEAKILKLMSTSSLIDIDVIKLFLKSTKNTRLEKVAKGNRKNESYLPYIFPTRPLTPAEISELAPECVGLPSRYDKNSDGRPSTIWAKYTQALRGVWIKPTLLASEQDSDEATKTVRPKKFIHIGTDRKHKIVVALTSIKTDEDDWAKMACNKSNLSRSRYQRISELVNATLKLSPKPDYVLFPELSIPLRWVNSIADRLSSAGISLIAGTEYRHFDDNQLKSEAVLVLSDNRLGYPASVKIWQPKLEPAVGEDEALFSTFGKSWAFSTLNPKHRKPVYIHHGVNFGVMICSELQNSKARIRFQGAVDALMVLSWNKDLDTFASLIESAALDVHAYTILVNNRKYGDSRVRSPAKESFMRDIARVKGGDNDFVVAATLDIDALRAFQSRAKRWSKDGDKFKPLPEGFQLAKNRKKLPPK
;
A
#
# COMPACT_ATOMS: atom_id res chain seq x y z
N MET A 1 14.02 -20.09 7.04
CA MET A 1 14.84 -20.26 8.27
C MET A 1 14.13 -21.23 9.18
N ASN A 2 14.87 -22.07 9.91
CA ASN A 2 14.31 -23.09 10.81
C ASN A 2 13.86 -22.45 12.14
N GLU A 3 12.78 -21.67 12.11
CA GLU A 3 12.27 -20.91 13.26
C GLU A 3 11.92 -21.81 14.45
N TRP A 4 11.54 -23.06 14.20
CA TRP A 4 11.24 -24.07 15.21
C TRP A 4 12.42 -24.36 16.13
N GLN A 5 13.65 -24.40 15.61
CA GLN A 5 14.83 -24.66 16.41
C GLN A 5 15.12 -23.51 17.40
N HIS A 6 14.89 -22.27 16.98
CA HIS A 6 15.02 -21.12 17.88
C HIS A 6 13.87 -21.08 18.89
N ALA A 7 12.64 -21.38 18.46
CA ALA A 7 11.50 -21.48 19.36
C ALA A 7 11.73 -22.53 20.45
N GLU A 8 12.19 -23.73 20.07
CA GLU A 8 12.53 -24.80 21.01
C GLU A 8 13.58 -24.37 22.04
N LYS A 9 14.68 -23.73 21.61
CA LYS A 9 15.71 -23.22 22.52
C LYS A 9 15.15 -22.20 23.53
N ILE A 10 14.26 -21.30 23.08
CA ILE A 10 13.61 -20.32 23.97
C ILE A 10 12.74 -21.04 25.00
N VAL A 11 11.96 -22.03 24.56
CA VAL A 11 11.07 -22.82 25.45
C VAL A 11 11.87 -23.60 26.48
N LEU A 12 12.89 -24.33 26.05
CA LEU A 12 13.80 -25.08 26.93
C LEU A 12 14.43 -24.15 27.97
N LYS A 13 14.98 -23.02 27.53
CA LYS A 13 15.64 -22.08 28.43
C LYS A 13 14.67 -21.46 29.44
N ALA A 14 13.44 -21.19 29.03
CA ALA A 14 12.40 -20.66 29.92
C ALA A 14 12.02 -21.69 31.00
N TYR A 15 11.82 -22.95 30.65
CA TYR A 15 11.54 -24.00 31.63
C TYR A 15 12.72 -24.27 32.57
N GLU A 16 13.95 -24.31 32.05
CA GLU A 16 15.17 -24.41 32.87
C GLU A 16 15.25 -23.27 33.89
N SER A 17 14.97 -22.05 33.45
CA SER A 17 15.00 -20.87 34.33
C SER A 17 13.95 -20.96 35.43
N ILE A 18 12.73 -21.44 35.12
CA ILE A 18 11.69 -21.67 36.13
C ILE A 18 12.10 -22.80 37.09
N ASN A 19 12.72 -23.87 36.59
CA ASN A 19 13.22 -24.96 37.43
C ASN A 19 14.30 -24.47 38.40
N LEU A 20 15.22 -23.63 37.93
CA LEU A 20 16.27 -23.03 38.76
C LEU A 20 15.67 -22.09 39.83
N LEU A 21 14.68 -21.28 39.46
CA LEU A 21 13.97 -20.44 40.44
C LEU A 21 13.27 -21.28 41.50
N ALA A 22 12.61 -22.36 41.09
CA ALA A 22 11.91 -23.28 41.98
C ALA A 22 12.87 -24.03 42.93
N SER A 23 14.12 -24.30 42.53
CA SER A 23 15.11 -24.98 43.39
C SER A 23 15.78 -24.06 44.41
N VAL A 24 15.89 -22.76 44.10
CA VAL A 24 16.56 -21.78 44.97
C VAL A 24 15.58 -21.16 45.98
N ILE A 25 14.30 -21.06 45.64
CA ILE A 25 13.30 -20.38 46.50
C ILE A 25 12.71 -21.38 47.50
N THR A 26 12.85 -21.07 48.79
CA THR A 26 12.28 -21.87 49.87
C THR A 26 10.75 -21.88 49.82
N SER A 27 10.17 -23.07 50.03
CA SER A 27 8.71 -23.25 50.06
C SER A 27 8.06 -22.31 51.07
N GLY A 28 7.01 -21.61 50.66
CA GLY A 28 6.25 -20.67 51.50
C GLY A 28 6.81 -19.25 51.59
N LYS A 29 8.00 -18.97 51.02
CA LYS A 29 8.57 -17.61 50.95
C LYS A 29 7.70 -16.68 50.12
N GLU A 30 7.58 -15.42 50.51
CA GLU A 30 6.90 -14.39 49.70
C GLU A 30 7.71 -14.13 48.41
N VAL A 31 7.02 -14.19 47.28
CA VAL A 31 7.55 -13.91 45.94
C VAL A 31 6.62 -12.95 45.21
N THR A 32 7.15 -12.21 44.25
CA THR A 32 6.36 -11.30 43.40
C THR A 32 6.39 -11.82 41.96
N ILE A 33 5.20 -12.02 41.38
CA ILE A 33 5.05 -12.44 39.98
C ILE A 33 4.15 -11.42 39.29
N ASN A 34 4.65 -10.82 38.20
CA ASN A 34 3.93 -9.78 37.45
C ASN A 34 3.38 -8.65 38.34
N GLY A 35 4.11 -8.27 39.39
CA GLY A 35 3.70 -7.22 40.34
C GLY A 35 2.76 -7.69 41.46
N CYS A 36 2.31 -8.94 41.46
CA CYS A 36 1.45 -9.50 42.50
C CYS A 36 2.26 -10.32 43.52
N LYS A 37 2.07 -10.02 44.81
CA LYS A 37 2.67 -10.80 45.91
C LYS A 37 1.94 -12.14 46.09
N THR A 38 2.68 -13.22 46.23
CA THR A 38 2.17 -14.56 46.52
C THR A 38 3.21 -15.37 47.29
N ARG A 39 2.88 -16.60 47.68
CA ARG A 39 3.81 -17.51 48.37
C ARG A 39 4.32 -18.58 47.41
N ALA A 40 5.62 -18.87 47.47
CA ALA A 40 6.27 -19.89 46.66
C ALA A 40 5.92 -21.30 47.13
N VAL A 41 4.70 -21.74 46.85
CA VAL A 41 4.25 -23.13 47.06
C VAL A 41 4.43 -23.95 45.79
N ASN A 42 4.50 -25.28 45.90
CA ASN A 42 4.75 -26.16 44.75
C ASN A 42 3.76 -25.94 43.58
N ASP A 43 2.51 -25.62 43.88
CA ASP A 43 1.50 -25.38 42.85
C ASP A 43 1.71 -24.07 42.08
N LEU A 44 2.36 -23.07 42.68
CA LEU A 44 2.69 -21.82 41.98
C LEU A 44 3.59 -22.07 40.78
N TRP A 45 4.70 -22.78 40.99
CA TRP A 45 5.66 -23.09 39.92
C TRP A 45 5.03 -23.97 38.84
N ARG A 46 4.11 -24.86 39.22
CA ARG A 46 3.32 -25.66 38.28
C ARG A 46 2.40 -24.77 37.44
N CYS A 47 1.64 -23.87 38.05
CA CYS A 47 0.77 -22.93 37.35
C CYS A 47 1.56 -22.05 36.38
N ILE A 48 2.71 -21.51 36.79
CA ILE A 48 3.57 -20.69 35.92
C ILE A 48 4.01 -21.48 34.69
N LYS A 49 4.49 -22.73 34.87
CA LYS A 49 4.88 -23.60 33.75
C LYS A 49 3.71 -23.87 32.83
N GLY A 50 2.53 -24.19 33.37
CA GLY A 50 1.34 -24.46 32.57
C GLY A 50 0.86 -23.24 31.77
N THR A 51 0.84 -22.05 32.38
CA THR A 51 0.53 -20.81 31.66
C THR A 51 1.57 -20.53 30.56
N LEU A 52 2.85 -20.75 30.85
CA LEU A 52 3.92 -20.57 29.88
C LEU A 52 3.78 -21.55 28.70
N SER A 53 3.46 -22.82 28.97
CA SER A 53 3.13 -23.83 27.95
C SER A 53 2.03 -23.33 27.03
N TRP A 54 0.93 -22.81 27.60
CA TRP A 54 -0.20 -22.32 26.83
C TRP A 54 0.18 -21.14 25.94
N LEU A 55 0.96 -20.19 26.47
CA LEU A 55 1.47 -19.06 25.69
C LEU A 55 2.37 -19.51 24.54
N PHE A 56 3.21 -20.53 24.73
CA PHE A 56 4.04 -21.08 23.66
C PHE A 56 3.20 -21.76 22.58
N VAL A 57 2.19 -22.54 22.95
CA VAL A 57 1.27 -23.15 22.00
C VAL A 57 0.51 -22.07 21.22
N ASP A 58 -0.08 -21.09 21.90
CA ASP A 58 -0.80 -19.98 21.25
C ASP A 58 0.12 -19.20 20.30
N ALA A 59 1.33 -18.86 20.73
CA ALA A 59 2.31 -18.18 19.90
C ALA A 59 2.71 -19.02 18.68
N ALA A 60 3.03 -20.31 18.87
CA ALA A 60 3.39 -21.21 17.78
C ALA A 60 2.25 -21.35 16.76
N THR A 61 1.00 -21.45 17.23
CA THR A 61 -0.18 -21.60 16.36
C THR A 61 -0.43 -20.32 15.57
N ARG A 62 -0.31 -19.15 16.20
CA ARG A 62 -0.53 -17.87 15.52
C ARG A 62 0.58 -17.51 14.52
N TYR A 63 1.83 -17.83 14.84
CA TYR A 63 2.98 -17.48 14.00
C TYR A 63 3.32 -18.54 12.96
N TYR A 64 2.52 -19.61 12.88
CA TYR A 64 2.72 -20.64 11.88
C TYR A 64 2.66 -20.09 10.46
N ASN A 65 3.58 -20.58 9.60
CA ASN A 65 3.78 -20.05 8.27
C ASN A 65 2.53 -20.26 7.37
N PRO A 66 1.93 -19.18 6.82
CA PRO A 66 0.78 -19.25 5.92
C PRO A 66 0.98 -20.12 4.68
N ASP A 67 2.18 -20.21 4.13
CA ASP A 67 2.46 -21.07 2.96
C ASP A 67 2.48 -22.56 3.29
N LYS A 68 2.53 -22.91 4.58
CA LYS A 68 2.66 -24.30 5.06
C LYS A 68 1.41 -24.85 5.77
N LEU A 69 0.29 -24.11 5.77
CA LEU A 69 -0.91 -24.45 6.58
C LEU A 69 -1.47 -25.85 6.30
N PHE A 70 -1.27 -26.37 5.08
CA PHE A 70 -1.82 -27.65 4.65
C PHE A 70 -0.80 -28.49 3.87
N LEU A 71 0.50 -28.31 4.14
CA LEU A 71 1.50 -29.17 3.53
C LEU A 71 1.47 -30.52 4.25
N ASP A 72 1.14 -31.57 3.51
CA ASP A 72 1.15 -32.95 4.01
C ASP A 72 2.58 -33.52 4.14
N LYS A 73 3.59 -32.74 3.74
CA LYS A 73 5.01 -33.09 3.79
C LYS A 73 5.77 -32.02 4.55
N HIS A 74 5.99 -32.22 5.84
CA HIS A 74 7.08 -31.54 6.52
C HIS A 74 8.37 -32.31 6.27
N SER A 75 9.51 -31.67 6.44
CA SER A 75 10.73 -32.46 6.53
C SER A 75 10.65 -33.33 7.78
N LYS A 76 11.10 -34.61 7.72
CA LYS A 76 11.15 -35.49 8.91
C LYS A 76 11.83 -34.83 10.11
N LYS A 77 12.77 -33.91 9.85
CA LYS A 77 13.44 -33.11 10.87
C LYS A 77 12.52 -32.08 11.52
N GLU A 78 11.70 -31.36 10.75
CA GLU A 78 10.71 -30.41 11.30
C GLU A 78 9.61 -31.12 12.09
N GLU A 79 9.10 -32.26 11.59
CA GLU A 79 8.14 -33.10 12.32
C GLU A 79 8.72 -33.60 13.64
N CYS A 80 9.91 -34.20 13.62
CA CYS A 80 10.58 -34.68 14.83
C CYS A 80 10.88 -33.54 15.82
N LEU A 81 11.29 -32.36 15.34
CA LEU A 81 11.50 -31.18 16.18
C LEU A 81 10.18 -30.66 16.77
N ALA A 82 9.10 -30.61 16.00
CA ALA A 82 7.78 -30.21 16.48
C ALA A 82 7.23 -31.21 17.50
N ASP A 83 7.36 -32.51 17.24
CA ASP A 83 6.98 -33.56 18.19
C ASP A 83 7.79 -33.47 19.47
N THR A 84 9.10 -33.27 19.38
CA THR A 84 9.97 -33.06 20.56
C THR A 84 9.55 -31.82 21.35
N PHE A 85 9.28 -30.72 20.65
CA PHE A 85 8.80 -29.47 21.22
C PHE A 85 7.48 -29.64 21.98
N PHE A 86 6.47 -30.25 21.35
CA PHE A 86 5.16 -30.47 21.98
C PHE A 86 5.21 -31.56 23.05
N ASN A 87 6.06 -32.58 22.92
CA ASN A 87 6.29 -33.58 23.95
C ASN A 87 6.91 -32.96 25.21
N HIS A 88 7.90 -32.07 25.08
CA HIS A 88 8.45 -31.35 26.23
C HIS A 88 7.40 -30.48 26.92
N ILE A 89 6.56 -29.79 26.14
CA ILE A 89 5.43 -29.04 26.69
C ILE A 89 4.48 -29.99 27.44
N SER A 90 4.07 -31.10 26.82
CA SER A 90 3.17 -32.09 27.42
C SER A 90 3.75 -32.74 28.68
N GLN A 91 5.04 -33.09 28.69
CA GLN A 91 5.74 -33.60 29.86
C GLN A 91 5.73 -32.61 31.01
N SER A 92 5.91 -31.31 30.73
CA SER A 92 5.81 -30.26 31.75
C SER A 92 4.39 -30.09 32.33
N LEU A 93 3.37 -30.59 31.61
CA LEU A 93 1.94 -30.55 31.96
C LEU A 93 1.42 -31.85 32.60
N THR A 94 2.22 -32.90 32.72
CA THR A 94 1.74 -34.28 33.06
C THR A 94 0.95 -34.42 34.36
N ASN A 95 1.09 -33.49 35.32
CA ASN A 95 0.32 -33.48 36.57
C ASN A 95 -0.69 -32.31 36.67
N LEU A 96 -0.94 -31.62 35.55
CA LEU A 96 -1.86 -30.47 35.43
C LEU A 96 -3.10 -30.82 34.58
N LYS A 97 -3.24 -32.10 34.21
CA LYS A 97 -4.38 -32.64 33.43
C LYS A 97 -5.74 -32.29 34.05
N ASP A 98 -5.80 -32.12 35.37
CA ASP A 98 -7.04 -31.89 36.10
C ASP A 98 -7.51 -30.42 36.13
N LEU A 99 -6.68 -29.43 35.75
CA LEU A 99 -7.03 -28.02 35.91
C LEU A 99 -7.67 -27.37 34.66
N LEU A 100 -7.35 -27.86 33.45
CA LEU A 100 -7.73 -27.19 32.19
C LEU A 100 -8.14 -28.12 31.04
N ASP A 101 -8.12 -29.45 31.21
CA ASP A 101 -8.50 -30.44 30.19
C ASP A 101 -7.79 -30.22 28.82
N LEU A 102 -6.54 -29.75 28.88
CA LEU A 102 -5.75 -29.36 27.71
C LEU A 102 -5.07 -30.59 27.10
N ARG A 103 -5.68 -31.19 26.07
CA ARG A 103 -5.00 -32.10 25.15
C ARG A 103 -4.39 -31.30 24.02
N PHE A 104 -3.07 -31.18 24.01
CA PHE A 104 -2.31 -30.59 22.90
C PHE A 104 -1.14 -31.52 22.56
N ASP A 105 -1.34 -32.31 21.52
CA ASP A 105 -0.28 -33.03 20.82
C ASP A 105 0.01 -32.34 19.47
N SER A 106 1.01 -32.83 18.75
CA SER A 106 1.37 -32.27 17.44
C SER A 106 0.23 -32.38 16.43
N ALA A 107 -0.60 -33.42 16.50
CA ALA A 107 -1.75 -33.60 15.62
C ALA A 107 -2.81 -32.51 15.84
N ASP A 108 -3.18 -32.24 17.09
CA ASP A 108 -4.13 -31.18 17.45
C ASP A 108 -3.61 -29.78 17.09
N PHE A 109 -2.29 -29.55 17.20
CA PHE A 109 -1.66 -28.32 16.74
C PHE A 109 -1.90 -28.07 15.24
N TYR A 110 -1.61 -29.05 14.38
CA TYR A 110 -1.78 -28.92 12.93
C TYR A 110 -3.25 -28.85 12.51
N LEU A 111 -4.18 -29.38 13.32
CA LEU A 111 -5.62 -29.18 13.13
C LEU A 111 -6.08 -27.74 13.47
N LYS A 112 -5.53 -27.13 14.52
CA LYS A 112 -5.92 -25.80 15.00
C LYS A 112 -5.32 -24.66 14.18
N VAL A 113 -4.12 -24.83 13.64
CA VAL A 113 -3.40 -23.79 12.86
C VAL A 113 -4.25 -23.21 11.71
N PRO A 114 -4.87 -24.02 10.82
CA PRO A 114 -5.73 -23.49 9.77
C PRO A 114 -6.99 -22.78 10.29
N LEU A 115 -7.55 -23.24 11.43
CA LEU A 115 -8.71 -22.61 12.04
C LEU A 115 -8.39 -21.21 12.55
N VAL A 116 -7.25 -21.05 13.23
CA VAL A 116 -6.75 -19.75 13.70
C VAL A 116 -6.45 -18.80 12.52
N ALA A 117 -5.88 -19.31 11.44
CA ALA A 117 -5.66 -18.54 10.21
C ALA A 117 -6.99 -18.05 9.59
N ARG A 118 -7.97 -18.95 9.46
CA ARG A 118 -9.31 -18.64 8.90
C ARG A 118 -10.12 -17.68 9.77
N ALA A 119 -9.93 -17.73 11.08
CA ALA A 119 -10.58 -16.82 12.03
C ALA A 119 -9.93 -15.42 12.08
N ASP A 120 -8.93 -15.14 11.23
CA ASP A 120 -8.15 -13.90 11.29
C ASP A 120 -7.49 -13.70 12.66
N LEU A 121 -7.04 -14.79 13.32
CA LEU A 121 -6.36 -14.75 14.61
C LEU A 121 -4.85 -15.06 14.52
N ALA A 122 -4.38 -15.49 13.35
CA ALA A 122 -2.95 -15.68 13.07
C ALA A 122 -2.19 -14.34 13.11
N LYS A 123 -0.86 -14.41 13.22
CA LYS A 123 0.01 -13.23 13.20
C LYS A 123 -0.16 -12.44 11.91
N GLU A 124 -0.17 -13.14 10.79
CA GLU A 124 -0.50 -12.57 9.49
C GLU A 124 -2.02 -12.48 9.35
N PRO A 125 -2.58 -11.34 8.90
CA PRO A 125 -4.01 -11.19 8.76
C PRO A 125 -4.54 -12.03 7.58
N TYR A 126 -5.77 -12.52 7.70
CA TYR A 126 -6.40 -13.38 6.70
C TYR A 126 -6.35 -12.78 5.29
N LYS A 127 -6.56 -11.47 5.18
CA LYS A 127 -6.46 -10.70 3.92
C LYS A 127 -5.10 -10.78 3.20
N GLN A 128 -4.02 -11.16 3.90
CA GLN A 128 -2.72 -11.45 3.30
C GLN A 128 -2.49 -12.95 3.14
N ILE A 129 -2.96 -13.77 4.09
CA ILE A 129 -2.91 -15.24 4.01
C ILE A 129 -3.57 -15.77 2.73
N VAL A 130 -4.65 -15.16 2.25
CA VAL A 130 -5.30 -15.56 0.97
C VAL A 130 -4.44 -15.33 -0.28
N LYS A 131 -3.25 -14.73 -0.15
CA LYS A 131 -2.24 -14.58 -1.21
C LYS A 131 -1.09 -15.61 -1.09
N SER A 132 -1.12 -16.45 -0.05
CA SER A 132 -0.14 -17.52 0.18
C SER A 132 -0.40 -18.74 -0.71
N GLN A 133 0.52 -19.70 -0.70
CA GLN A 133 0.36 -20.98 -1.40
C GLN A 133 -0.79 -21.84 -0.82
N SER A 134 -1.18 -21.60 0.43
CA SER A 134 -2.28 -22.33 1.08
C SER A 134 -3.67 -21.78 0.72
N ALA A 135 -3.76 -20.68 -0.04
CA ALA A 135 -5.01 -19.99 -0.35
C ALA A 135 -6.05 -20.90 -1.01
N GLU A 136 -5.63 -21.76 -1.95
CA GLU A 136 -6.51 -22.70 -2.66
C GLU A 136 -7.23 -23.63 -1.68
N LYS A 137 -6.46 -24.29 -0.81
CA LYS A 137 -7.00 -25.20 0.20
C LYS A 137 -7.84 -24.44 1.23
N LEU A 138 -7.44 -23.23 1.64
CA LEU A 138 -8.22 -22.40 2.60
C LEU A 138 -9.61 -22.08 2.07
N VAL A 139 -9.70 -21.64 0.81
CA VAL A 139 -10.95 -21.26 0.16
C VAL A 139 -11.89 -22.45 -0.01
N ASN A 140 -11.36 -23.67 -0.18
CA ASN A 140 -12.18 -24.87 -0.38
C ASN A 140 -12.72 -25.49 0.93
N GLN A 141 -12.41 -24.95 2.11
CA GLN A 141 -12.91 -25.47 3.39
C GLN A 141 -14.18 -24.76 3.91
N ARG A 142 -14.89 -24.05 3.03
CA ARG A 142 -16.12 -23.33 3.39
C ARG A 142 -17.26 -24.29 3.73
N ASP A 143 -17.88 -24.08 4.90
CA ASP A 143 -19.15 -24.71 5.24
C ASP A 143 -20.31 -23.82 4.76
N SER A 144 -20.81 -24.11 3.56
CA SER A 144 -21.85 -23.31 2.92
C SER A 144 -23.18 -23.34 3.68
N LYS A 145 -23.53 -24.46 4.32
CA LYS A 145 -24.78 -24.61 5.09
C LYS A 145 -24.74 -23.77 6.36
N LYS A 146 -23.64 -23.82 7.10
CA LYS A 146 -23.45 -23.01 8.31
C LYS A 146 -23.40 -21.52 7.97
N GLU A 147 -22.62 -21.13 6.97
CA GLU A 147 -22.51 -19.73 6.57
C GLU A 147 -23.82 -19.15 6.04
N ALA A 148 -24.63 -19.93 5.31
CA ALA A 148 -25.94 -19.47 4.84
C ALA A 148 -26.88 -19.09 5.99
N LYS A 149 -26.87 -19.87 7.09
CA LYS A 149 -27.64 -19.54 8.30
C LYS A 149 -27.14 -18.24 8.95
N ILE A 150 -25.83 -18.09 9.09
CA ILE A 150 -25.20 -16.88 9.66
C ILE A 150 -25.53 -15.66 8.81
N LEU A 151 -25.38 -15.76 7.48
CA LEU A 151 -25.70 -14.67 6.55
C LEU A 151 -27.17 -14.25 6.63
N LYS A 152 -28.09 -15.20 6.78
CA LYS A 152 -29.53 -14.91 6.96
C LYS A 152 -29.79 -14.15 8.27
N LEU A 153 -29.17 -14.58 9.37
CA LEU A 153 -29.30 -13.91 10.67
C LEU A 153 -28.72 -12.49 10.63
N MET A 154 -27.52 -12.32 10.04
CA MET A 154 -26.89 -11.01 9.88
C MET A 154 -27.71 -10.08 9.01
N SER A 155 -28.23 -10.57 7.87
CA SER A 155 -29.11 -9.79 6.99
C SER A 155 -30.41 -9.37 7.70
N THR A 156 -30.98 -10.22 8.55
CA THR A 156 -32.19 -9.90 9.34
C THR A 156 -31.88 -8.83 10.40
N SER A 157 -30.69 -8.86 11.00
CA SER A 157 -30.30 -7.91 12.05
C SER A 157 -30.10 -6.47 11.55
N SER A 158 -29.87 -6.28 10.25
CA SER A 158 -29.50 -4.99 9.66
C SER A 158 -28.24 -4.34 10.26
N LEU A 159 -27.42 -5.08 11.03
CA LEU A 159 -26.15 -4.61 11.58
C LEU A 159 -25.08 -4.40 10.50
N ILE A 160 -25.13 -5.22 9.44
CA ILE A 160 -24.16 -5.21 8.34
C ILE A 160 -24.92 -5.42 7.03
N ASP A 161 -24.56 -4.65 6.00
CA ASP A 161 -25.08 -4.84 4.65
C ASP A 161 -24.36 -6.02 3.95
N ILE A 162 -24.98 -7.20 4.06
CA ILE A 162 -24.46 -8.44 3.50
C ILE A 162 -24.39 -8.41 1.96
N ASP A 163 -25.29 -7.68 1.30
CA ASP A 163 -25.31 -7.64 -0.17
C ASP A 163 -24.19 -6.77 -0.71
N VAL A 164 -23.85 -5.69 -0.01
CA VAL A 164 -22.65 -4.90 -0.30
C VAL A 164 -21.36 -5.70 -0.06
N ILE A 165 -21.28 -6.53 1.00
CA ILE A 165 -20.14 -7.45 1.18
C ILE A 165 -20.04 -8.42 0.00
N LYS A 166 -21.14 -9.06 -0.42
CA LYS A 166 -21.14 -9.95 -1.59
C LYS A 166 -20.68 -9.22 -2.85
N LEU A 167 -21.14 -7.98 -3.06
CA LEU A 167 -20.74 -7.15 -4.21
C LEU A 167 -19.24 -6.89 -4.19
N PHE A 168 -18.69 -6.45 -3.06
CA PHE A 168 -17.26 -6.21 -2.89
C PHE A 168 -16.45 -7.48 -3.13
N LEU A 169 -16.83 -8.60 -2.52
CA LEU A 169 -16.11 -9.86 -2.66
C LEU A 169 -16.14 -10.35 -4.11
N LYS A 170 -17.27 -10.18 -4.81
CA LYS A 170 -17.40 -10.47 -6.24
C LYS A 170 -16.51 -9.59 -7.09
N SER A 171 -16.50 -8.27 -6.90
CA SER A 171 -15.73 -7.33 -7.74
C SER A 171 -14.21 -7.47 -7.54
N THR A 172 -13.79 -7.79 -6.32
CA THR A 172 -12.37 -7.92 -5.93
C THR A 172 -11.83 -9.35 -5.96
N LYS A 173 -12.66 -10.32 -6.36
CA LYS A 173 -12.33 -11.75 -6.33
C LYS A 173 -11.02 -12.10 -7.03
N ASN A 174 -10.80 -11.51 -8.20
CA ASN A 174 -9.62 -11.81 -9.03
C ASN A 174 -8.33 -11.20 -8.47
N THR A 175 -8.41 -10.13 -7.68
CA THR A 175 -7.25 -9.46 -7.07
C THR A 175 -6.93 -10.03 -5.69
N ARG A 176 -7.95 -10.41 -4.91
CA ARG A 176 -7.74 -11.03 -3.60
C ARG A 176 -7.27 -12.48 -3.70
N LEU A 177 -7.80 -13.23 -4.66
CA LEU A 177 -7.60 -14.69 -4.76
C LEU A 177 -6.74 -15.06 -5.98
N GLU A 178 -5.67 -14.30 -6.23
CA GLU A 178 -4.76 -14.51 -7.37
C GLU A 178 -4.16 -15.93 -7.38
N LYS A 179 -3.83 -16.48 -6.20
CA LYS A 179 -3.28 -17.84 -6.02
C LYS A 179 -4.33 -18.97 -6.02
N VAL A 180 -5.60 -18.64 -6.20
CA VAL A 180 -6.71 -19.62 -6.24
C VAL A 180 -7.17 -19.83 -7.68
N ALA A 181 -7.41 -21.07 -8.07
CA ALA A 181 -7.94 -21.44 -9.38
C ALA A 181 -9.31 -20.78 -9.62
N LYS A 182 -9.55 -20.24 -10.82
CA LYS A 182 -10.74 -19.41 -11.14
C LYS A 182 -12.07 -20.08 -10.75
N GLY A 183 -12.20 -21.40 -10.98
CA GLY A 183 -13.40 -22.16 -10.64
C GLY A 183 -13.69 -22.27 -9.14
N ASN A 184 -12.64 -22.25 -8.32
CA ASN A 184 -12.71 -22.45 -6.86
C ASN A 184 -12.84 -21.13 -6.09
N ARG A 185 -12.52 -19.98 -6.71
CA ARG A 185 -12.70 -18.64 -6.11
C ARG A 185 -14.12 -18.33 -5.64
N LYS A 186 -15.14 -19.05 -6.13
CA LYS A 186 -16.55 -18.90 -5.68
C LYS A 186 -16.82 -19.52 -4.30
N ASN A 187 -15.93 -20.38 -3.83
CA ASN A 187 -16.07 -21.09 -2.56
C ASN A 187 -15.54 -20.27 -1.38
N GLU A 188 -15.11 -19.02 -1.58
CA GLU A 188 -14.56 -18.21 -0.49
C GLU A 188 -15.52 -18.03 0.69
N SER A 189 -14.99 -18.12 1.90
CA SER A 189 -15.74 -17.91 3.14
C SER A 189 -16.08 -16.44 3.33
N TYR A 190 -17.29 -16.16 3.79
CA TYR A 190 -17.73 -14.81 4.14
C TYR A 190 -17.34 -14.44 5.58
N LEU A 191 -17.06 -15.42 6.44
CA LEU A 191 -16.82 -15.21 7.87
C LEU A 191 -15.68 -14.23 8.18
N PRO A 192 -14.53 -14.26 7.48
CA PRO A 192 -13.44 -13.31 7.74
C PRO A 192 -13.81 -11.85 7.46
N TYR A 193 -14.91 -11.60 6.75
CA TYR A 193 -15.40 -10.27 6.41
C TYR A 193 -16.60 -9.84 7.26
N ILE A 194 -17.32 -10.79 7.85
CA ILE A 194 -18.44 -10.54 8.78
C ILE A 194 -17.91 -10.37 10.21
N PHE A 195 -16.88 -11.14 10.57
CA PHE A 195 -16.23 -11.09 11.88
C PHE A 195 -14.73 -10.75 11.75
N PRO A 196 -14.36 -9.63 11.11
CA PRO A 196 -12.96 -9.28 10.95
C PRO A 196 -12.36 -8.83 12.28
N THR A 197 -11.22 -9.40 12.69
CA THR A 197 -10.41 -8.82 13.78
C THR A 197 -9.56 -7.66 13.26
N ARG A 198 -9.17 -7.72 11.98
CA ARG A 198 -8.36 -6.70 11.29
C ARG A 198 -9.02 -6.32 9.96
N PRO A 199 -10.15 -5.59 9.99
CA PRO A 199 -10.90 -5.25 8.79
C PRO A 199 -10.06 -4.46 7.80
N LEU A 200 -10.45 -4.53 6.52
CA LEU A 200 -9.80 -3.77 5.46
C LEU A 200 -9.86 -2.27 5.76
N THR A 201 -8.76 -1.55 5.58
CA THR A 201 -8.73 -0.09 5.67
C THR A 201 -9.38 0.54 4.43
N PRO A 202 -9.85 1.80 4.49
CA PRO A 202 -10.38 2.48 3.30
C PRO A 202 -9.40 2.47 2.12
N ALA A 203 -8.09 2.59 2.39
CA ALA A 203 -7.03 2.52 1.40
C ALA A 203 -6.92 1.12 0.78
N GLU A 204 -6.94 0.06 1.58
CA GLU A 204 -6.94 -1.33 1.10
C GLU A 204 -8.20 -1.65 0.27
N ILE A 205 -9.36 -1.11 0.68
CA ILE A 205 -10.61 -1.24 -0.08
C ILE A 205 -10.46 -0.61 -1.46
N SER A 206 -9.98 0.63 -1.54
CA SER A 206 -9.79 1.32 -2.83
C SER A 206 -8.72 0.68 -3.72
N GLU A 207 -7.70 0.05 -3.12
CA GLU A 207 -6.67 -0.71 -3.84
C GLU A 207 -7.26 -1.97 -4.50
N LEU A 208 -8.14 -2.67 -3.78
CA LEU A 208 -8.77 -3.90 -4.26
C LEU A 208 -9.90 -3.62 -5.25
N ALA A 209 -10.67 -2.54 -5.01
CA ALA A 209 -11.83 -2.10 -5.78
C ALA A 209 -11.57 -0.73 -6.43
N PRO A 210 -10.87 -0.68 -7.58
CA PRO A 210 -10.50 0.58 -8.26
C PRO A 210 -11.71 1.46 -8.64
N GLU A 211 -12.91 0.88 -8.75
CA GLU A 211 -14.16 1.62 -8.93
C GLU A 211 -14.44 2.65 -7.82
N CYS A 212 -13.89 2.47 -6.61
CA CYS A 212 -13.97 3.41 -5.48
C CYS A 212 -13.34 4.78 -5.78
N VAL A 213 -12.40 4.82 -6.73
CA VAL A 213 -11.75 6.06 -7.18
C VAL A 213 -12.16 6.42 -8.61
N GLY A 214 -13.11 5.71 -9.22
CA GLY A 214 -13.55 5.96 -10.59
C GLY A 214 -12.65 5.35 -11.67
N LEU A 215 -11.73 4.46 -11.29
CA LEU A 215 -11.03 3.61 -12.23
C LEU A 215 -11.92 2.42 -12.62
N PRO A 216 -11.76 1.85 -13.83
CA PRO A 216 -12.58 0.72 -14.26
C PRO A 216 -12.45 -0.47 -13.31
N SER A 217 -13.58 -1.08 -12.91
CA SER A 217 -13.54 -2.33 -12.17
C SER A 217 -12.93 -3.45 -13.02
N ARG A 218 -12.23 -4.38 -12.37
CA ARG A 218 -11.67 -5.56 -13.04
C ARG A 218 -12.71 -6.62 -13.38
N TYR A 219 -13.92 -6.50 -12.85
CA TYR A 219 -14.98 -7.49 -13.01
C TYR A 219 -16.17 -6.96 -13.81
N ASP A 220 -16.64 -5.75 -13.50
CA ASP A 220 -17.83 -5.16 -14.15
C ASP A 220 -17.48 -3.81 -14.79
N LYS A 221 -17.58 -3.73 -16.12
CA LYS A 221 -17.29 -2.48 -16.84
C LYS A 221 -18.37 -1.41 -16.59
N ASN A 222 -19.52 -1.77 -16.01
CA ASN A 222 -20.70 -0.92 -15.89
C ASN A 222 -21.17 -0.81 -14.43
N SER A 223 -20.27 -0.53 -13.47
CA SER A 223 -20.74 -0.10 -12.16
C SER A 223 -21.33 1.32 -12.27
N ASP A 224 -22.64 1.43 -12.41
CA ASP A 224 -23.38 2.71 -12.55
C ASP A 224 -23.37 3.56 -11.25
N GLY A 225 -22.63 3.13 -10.22
CA GLY A 225 -22.50 3.83 -8.95
C GLY A 225 -21.46 4.95 -8.97
N ARG A 226 -21.74 6.02 -8.23
CA ARG A 226 -20.79 7.10 -7.96
C ARG A 226 -19.59 6.58 -7.15
N PRO A 227 -18.33 6.84 -7.56
CA PRO A 227 -17.13 6.32 -6.88
C PRO A 227 -17.11 6.53 -5.36
N SER A 228 -17.42 7.74 -4.88
CA SER A 228 -17.45 8.05 -3.44
C SER A 228 -18.53 7.25 -2.70
N THR A 229 -19.68 7.01 -3.35
CA THR A 229 -20.77 6.22 -2.79
C THR A 229 -20.41 4.75 -2.74
N ILE A 230 -19.77 4.20 -3.77
CA ILE A 230 -19.26 2.82 -3.78
C ILE A 230 -18.25 2.64 -2.65
N TRP A 231 -17.29 3.57 -2.53
CA TRP A 231 -16.27 3.52 -1.48
C TRP A 231 -16.86 3.59 -0.07
N ALA A 232 -17.85 4.46 0.14
CA ALA A 232 -18.57 4.55 1.40
C ALA A 232 -19.33 3.27 1.75
N LYS A 233 -20.07 2.70 0.80
CA LYS A 233 -20.80 1.43 0.99
C LYS A 233 -19.85 0.30 1.36
N TYR A 234 -18.77 0.10 0.61
CA TYR A 234 -17.78 -0.94 0.92
C TYR A 234 -17.11 -0.73 2.28
N THR A 235 -16.74 0.51 2.60
CA THR A 235 -16.10 0.82 3.88
C THR A 235 -17.05 0.60 5.05
N GLN A 236 -18.31 1.03 4.93
CA GLN A 236 -19.33 0.81 5.96
C GLN A 236 -19.58 -0.68 6.17
N ALA A 237 -19.77 -1.43 5.09
CA ALA A 237 -20.07 -2.86 5.18
C ALA A 237 -18.91 -3.69 5.75
N LEU A 238 -17.66 -3.35 5.43
CA LEU A 238 -16.48 -4.12 5.86
C LEU A 238 -15.90 -3.68 7.21
N ARG A 239 -16.16 -2.43 7.65
CA ARG A 239 -15.61 -1.89 8.90
C ARG A 239 -16.66 -1.58 9.97
N GLY A 240 -17.94 -1.52 9.61
CA GLY A 240 -19.02 -1.14 10.54
C GLY A 240 -19.02 0.33 10.96
N VAL A 241 -18.29 1.20 10.25
CA VAL A 241 -18.29 2.65 10.52
C VAL A 241 -19.49 3.28 9.82
N TRP A 242 -20.27 4.11 10.54
CA TRP A 242 -21.33 4.90 9.91
C TRP A 242 -20.70 5.96 9.00
N ILE A 243 -20.99 5.87 7.71
CA ILE A 243 -20.40 6.72 6.68
C ILE A 243 -21.51 7.32 5.84
N LYS A 244 -21.44 8.64 5.66
CA LYS A 244 -22.24 9.35 4.67
C LYS A 244 -21.27 10.08 3.75
N PRO A 245 -21.23 9.77 2.44
CA PRO A 245 -20.46 10.57 1.50
C PRO A 245 -20.79 12.04 1.68
N THR A 246 -19.78 12.90 1.60
CA THR A 246 -20.04 14.34 1.68
C THR A 246 -20.92 14.77 0.50
N LEU A 247 -21.76 15.79 0.71
CA LEU A 247 -22.60 16.34 -0.36
C LEU A 247 -21.74 16.76 -1.57
N LEU A 248 -20.60 17.40 -1.30
CA LEU A 248 -19.61 17.78 -2.30
C LEU A 248 -19.06 16.58 -3.08
N ALA A 249 -18.72 15.47 -2.42
CA ALA A 249 -18.28 14.27 -3.12
C ALA A 249 -19.38 13.71 -4.05
N SER A 250 -20.62 13.77 -3.58
CA SER A 250 -21.78 13.31 -4.35
C SER A 250 -22.05 14.19 -5.59
N GLU A 251 -21.86 15.50 -5.48
CA GLU A 251 -21.94 16.47 -6.59
C GLU A 251 -20.82 16.25 -7.60
N GLN A 252 -19.57 16.15 -7.14
CA GLN A 252 -18.39 15.91 -7.99
C GLN A 252 -18.52 14.64 -8.83
N ASP A 253 -19.05 13.57 -8.25
CA ASP A 253 -19.28 12.31 -8.98
C ASP A 253 -20.44 12.42 -10.00
N SER A 254 -21.42 13.30 -9.75
CA SER A 254 -22.60 13.47 -10.61
C SER A 254 -22.32 14.26 -11.89
N ASP A 255 -21.43 15.26 -11.81
CA ASP A 255 -20.95 16.02 -12.98
C ASP A 255 -20.22 15.12 -14.00
N GLU A 256 -19.68 13.98 -13.55
CA GLU A 256 -19.00 13.01 -14.41
C GLU A 256 -19.91 11.89 -14.93
N ALA A 257 -20.94 11.49 -14.18
CA ALA A 257 -21.84 10.38 -14.54
C ALA A 257 -22.63 10.64 -15.85
N THR A 258 -22.76 11.90 -16.26
CA THR A 258 -23.49 12.29 -17.49
C THR A 258 -22.72 12.03 -18.79
N LYS A 259 -21.49 11.49 -18.78
CA LYS A 259 -20.64 11.37 -20.01
C LYS A 259 -19.89 10.03 -20.18
N THR A 260 -20.61 9.01 -20.67
CA THR A 260 -20.14 7.85 -21.48
C THR A 260 -19.12 6.82 -20.94
N VAL A 261 -19.20 5.59 -21.50
CA VAL A 261 -18.47 4.31 -21.30
C VAL A 261 -16.93 4.37 -21.53
N ARG A 262 -16.30 5.54 -21.56
CA ARG A 262 -14.84 5.68 -21.79
C ARG A 262 -14.08 5.74 -20.46
N PRO A 263 -12.82 5.26 -20.39
CA PRO A 263 -12.00 5.39 -19.18
C PRO A 263 -11.92 6.86 -18.78
N LYS A 264 -12.22 7.14 -17.49
CA LYS A 264 -12.32 8.50 -16.99
C LYS A 264 -10.98 9.23 -17.16
N LYS A 265 -11.02 10.35 -17.89
CA LYS A 265 -9.85 11.23 -18.08
C LYS A 265 -9.44 11.89 -16.76
N PHE A 266 -10.40 12.13 -15.87
CA PHE A 266 -10.21 12.80 -14.59
C PHE A 266 -10.62 11.86 -13.45
N ILE A 267 -9.87 11.88 -12.36
CA ILE A 267 -10.07 11.05 -11.17
C ILE A 267 -10.14 11.98 -9.97
N HIS A 268 -11.33 12.12 -9.38
CA HIS A 268 -11.56 13.01 -8.23
C HIS A 268 -11.27 12.29 -6.90
N ILE A 269 -10.45 12.92 -6.05
CA ILE A 269 -10.01 12.39 -4.75
C ILE A 269 -10.00 13.54 -3.75
N GLY A 270 -10.71 13.38 -2.63
CA GLY A 270 -10.88 14.46 -1.66
C GLY A 270 -11.78 15.60 -2.18
N THR A 271 -12.25 16.43 -1.24
CA THR A 271 -13.24 17.48 -1.50
C THR A 271 -12.75 18.89 -1.18
N ASP A 272 -11.66 19.01 -0.41
CA ASP A 272 -11.08 20.32 -0.08
C ASP A 272 -10.59 21.06 -1.33
N ARG A 273 -10.27 22.34 -1.17
CA ARG A 273 -9.68 23.16 -2.24
C ARG A 273 -8.37 23.79 -1.74
N LYS A 274 -7.27 23.33 -2.31
CA LYS A 274 -5.92 23.85 -2.00
C LYS A 274 -5.53 24.94 -3.00
N HIS A 275 -5.16 26.11 -2.51
CA HIS A 275 -4.71 27.26 -3.31
C HIS A 275 -3.19 27.26 -3.54
N LYS A 276 -2.46 26.70 -2.58
CA LYS A 276 -1.03 26.40 -2.66
C LYS A 276 -0.83 24.96 -2.24
N ILE A 277 0.19 24.31 -2.78
CA ILE A 277 0.62 22.99 -2.32
C ILE A 277 2.11 22.98 -2.06
N VAL A 278 2.53 22.17 -1.09
CA VAL A 278 3.93 21.91 -0.79
C VAL A 278 4.28 20.51 -1.25
N VAL A 279 5.31 20.39 -2.09
CA VAL A 279 5.85 19.10 -2.55
C VAL A 279 7.21 18.86 -1.93
N ALA A 280 7.43 17.66 -1.40
CA ALA A 280 8.69 17.20 -0.86
C ALA A 280 9.39 16.28 -1.88
N LEU A 281 10.58 16.70 -2.33
CA LEU A 281 11.42 15.97 -3.28
C LEU A 281 12.41 15.13 -2.50
N THR A 282 12.32 13.81 -2.59
CA THR A 282 13.30 12.94 -1.94
C THR A 282 14.50 12.70 -2.84
N SER A 283 15.70 12.93 -2.31
CA SER A 283 16.96 12.52 -2.91
C SER A 283 17.41 11.22 -2.23
N ILE A 284 16.96 10.08 -2.74
CA ILE A 284 17.30 8.75 -2.24
C ILE A 284 18.15 8.01 -3.27
N LYS A 285 19.19 7.31 -2.79
CA LYS A 285 20.01 6.45 -3.63
C LYS A 285 19.43 5.03 -3.70
N THR A 286 19.09 4.61 -4.91
CA THR A 286 18.94 3.19 -5.28
C THR A 286 20.19 2.77 -6.03
N ASP A 287 20.90 1.76 -5.54
CA ASP A 287 22.13 1.27 -6.18
C ASP A 287 21.84 0.21 -7.26
N GLU A 288 22.80 -0.02 -8.16
CA GLU A 288 22.68 -1.05 -9.21
C GLU A 288 22.49 -2.46 -8.62
N ASP A 289 23.11 -2.74 -7.47
CA ASP A 289 22.93 -4.01 -6.75
C ASP A 289 21.49 -4.16 -6.22
N ASP A 290 20.88 -3.06 -5.73
CA ASP A 290 19.46 -3.06 -5.37
C ASP A 290 18.59 -3.34 -6.60
N TRP A 291 18.93 -2.74 -7.74
CA TRP A 291 18.24 -2.94 -9.01
C TRP A 291 18.36 -4.39 -9.52
N ALA A 292 19.56 -4.96 -9.53
CA ALA A 292 19.80 -6.34 -9.93
C ALA A 292 19.02 -7.31 -9.02
N LYS A 293 19.04 -7.07 -7.71
CA LYS A 293 18.28 -7.83 -6.72
C LYS A 293 16.77 -7.76 -6.96
N MET A 294 16.21 -6.58 -7.20
CA MET A 294 14.77 -6.46 -7.50
C MET A 294 14.39 -7.07 -8.86
N ALA A 295 15.26 -6.99 -9.88
CA ALA A 295 15.06 -7.67 -11.18
C ALA A 295 15.03 -9.20 -11.02
N CYS A 296 15.73 -9.74 -10.01
CA CYS A 296 15.70 -11.16 -9.65
C CYS A 296 14.59 -11.55 -8.66
N ASN A 297 13.65 -10.65 -8.34
CA ASN A 297 12.62 -10.84 -7.32
C ASN A 297 13.21 -11.13 -5.91
N LYS A 298 14.36 -10.53 -5.59
CA LYS A 298 15.09 -10.68 -4.33
C LYS A 298 15.32 -9.32 -3.65
N SER A 299 14.24 -8.56 -3.43
CA SER A 299 14.26 -7.22 -2.80
C SER A 299 15.25 -7.10 -1.64
N ASN A 300 16.08 -6.06 -1.63
CA ASN A 300 16.98 -5.79 -0.52
C ASN A 300 16.20 -5.21 0.67
N LEU A 301 15.90 -6.08 1.64
CA LEU A 301 15.20 -5.73 2.87
C LEU A 301 16.15 -5.58 4.07
N SER A 302 17.41 -5.21 3.82
CA SER A 302 18.41 -5.03 4.88
C SER A 302 18.02 -3.93 5.87
N ARG A 303 18.49 -4.06 7.11
CA ARG A 303 18.30 -3.06 8.16
C ARG A 303 18.86 -1.69 7.76
N SER A 304 20.01 -1.65 7.09
CA SER A 304 20.64 -0.40 6.64
C SER A 304 19.77 0.36 5.63
N ARG A 305 19.22 -0.33 4.62
CA ARG A 305 18.30 0.28 3.65
C ARG A 305 17.00 0.72 4.32
N TYR A 306 16.44 -0.09 5.22
CA TYR A 306 15.26 0.28 5.99
C TYR A 306 15.49 1.56 6.82
N GLN A 307 16.62 1.63 7.53
CA GLN A 307 16.97 2.78 8.35
C GLN A 307 17.09 4.06 7.52
N ARG A 308 17.80 4.02 6.38
CA ARG A 308 17.91 5.17 5.46
C ARG A 308 16.55 5.69 4.98
N ILE A 309 15.66 4.79 4.56
CA ILE A 309 14.31 5.16 4.12
C ILE A 309 13.49 5.72 5.30
N SER A 310 13.57 5.10 6.47
CA SER A 310 12.87 5.56 7.68
C SER A 310 13.33 6.94 8.13
N GLU A 311 14.64 7.20 8.13
CA GLU A 311 15.23 8.51 8.42
C GLU A 311 14.74 9.57 7.43
N LEU A 312 14.66 9.25 6.15
CA LEU A 312 14.16 10.15 5.11
C LEU A 312 12.66 10.46 5.26
N VAL A 313 11.85 9.45 5.62
CA VAL A 313 10.43 9.63 5.96
C VAL A 313 10.31 10.51 7.20
N ASN A 314 11.10 10.27 8.24
CA ASN A 314 11.09 11.10 9.45
C ASN A 314 11.56 12.53 9.19
N ALA A 315 12.52 12.74 8.29
CA ALA A 315 12.93 14.07 7.84
C ALA A 315 11.77 14.77 7.12
N THR A 316 11.03 14.05 6.27
CA THR A 316 9.84 14.57 5.58
C THR A 316 8.77 15.04 6.56
N LEU A 317 8.52 14.28 7.64
CA LEU A 317 7.56 14.65 8.69
C LEU A 317 7.95 15.92 9.46
N LYS A 318 9.23 16.27 9.48
CA LYS A 318 9.78 17.45 10.19
C LYS A 318 9.86 18.71 9.33
N LEU A 319 9.56 18.62 8.03
CA LEU A 319 9.64 19.77 7.14
C LEU A 319 8.64 20.86 7.54
N SER A 320 9.12 22.11 7.51
CA SER A 320 8.31 23.31 7.63
C SER A 320 8.65 24.23 6.44
N PRO A 321 7.71 24.53 5.53
CA PRO A 321 6.28 24.20 5.61
C PRO A 321 6.00 22.70 5.43
N LYS A 322 4.91 22.24 6.06
CA LYS A 322 4.47 20.84 6.00
C LYS A 322 4.11 20.45 4.56
N PRO A 323 4.64 19.34 4.02
CA PRO A 323 4.31 18.87 2.67
C PRO A 323 2.84 18.42 2.55
N ASP A 324 2.23 18.65 1.39
CA ASP A 324 0.99 17.96 0.99
C ASP A 324 1.32 16.63 0.29
N TYR A 325 2.43 16.59 -0.46
CA TYR A 325 2.91 15.41 -1.18
C TYR A 325 4.39 15.16 -0.90
N VAL A 326 4.77 13.89 -0.76
CA VAL A 326 6.17 13.46 -0.87
C VAL A 326 6.32 12.56 -2.08
N LEU A 327 7.37 12.85 -2.87
CA LEU A 327 7.65 12.17 -4.13
C LEU A 327 8.93 11.37 -4.03
N PHE A 328 8.86 10.08 -4.34
CA PHE A 328 10.00 9.17 -4.39
C PHE A 328 10.32 8.75 -5.83
N PRO A 329 11.61 8.65 -6.21
CA PRO A 329 12.02 8.30 -7.57
C PRO A 329 11.53 6.92 -8.03
N GLU A 330 11.67 6.64 -9.32
CA GLU A 330 11.42 5.31 -9.90
C GLU A 330 12.25 4.23 -9.18
N LEU A 331 11.68 3.02 -9.01
CA LEU A 331 12.37 1.86 -8.43
C LEU A 331 13.00 2.09 -7.03
N SER A 332 12.48 3.02 -6.23
CA SER A 332 13.11 3.41 -4.97
C SER A 332 12.59 2.63 -3.76
N ILE A 333 11.29 2.36 -3.70
CA ILE A 333 10.63 1.76 -2.53
C ILE A 333 10.36 0.27 -2.71
N PRO A 334 10.84 -0.60 -1.80
CA PRO A 334 10.44 -2.00 -1.77
C PRO A 334 8.94 -2.18 -1.52
N LEU A 335 8.29 -3.06 -2.29
CA LEU A 335 6.84 -3.31 -2.20
C LEU A 335 6.39 -3.65 -0.77
N ARG A 336 7.22 -4.38 -0.02
CA ARG A 336 6.94 -4.78 1.37
C ARG A 336 6.85 -3.60 2.35
N TRP A 337 7.52 -2.48 2.05
CA TRP A 337 7.56 -1.32 2.95
C TRP A 337 6.57 -0.22 2.58
N VAL A 338 5.93 -0.30 1.40
CA VAL A 338 4.98 0.72 0.91
C VAL A 338 3.91 1.05 1.95
N ASN A 339 3.23 0.04 2.51
CA ASN A 339 2.15 0.28 3.49
C ASN A 339 2.69 0.96 4.76
N SER A 340 3.82 0.50 5.31
CA SER A 340 4.40 1.09 6.51
C SER A 340 4.79 2.55 6.31
N ILE A 341 5.33 2.90 5.14
CA ILE A 341 5.70 4.28 4.80
C ILE A 341 4.43 5.12 4.61
N ALA A 342 3.48 4.61 3.82
CA ALA A 342 2.24 5.29 3.51
C ALA A 342 1.38 5.55 4.77
N ASP A 343 1.28 4.60 5.68
CA ASP A 343 0.51 4.74 6.93
C ASP A 343 1.12 5.82 7.83
N ARG A 344 2.47 5.87 7.92
CA ARG A 344 3.19 6.87 8.70
C ARG A 344 2.99 8.29 8.15
N LEU A 345 3.05 8.45 6.82
CA LEU A 345 2.83 9.73 6.14
C LEU A 345 1.36 10.16 6.17
N SER A 346 0.44 9.23 5.91
CA SER A 346 -1.01 9.49 5.89
C SER A 346 -1.54 9.87 7.26
N SER A 347 -1.00 9.29 8.34
CA SER A 347 -1.33 9.70 9.72
C SER A 347 -0.93 11.15 10.01
N ALA A 348 0.09 11.64 9.32
CA ALA A 348 0.47 13.05 9.34
C ALA A 348 -0.25 13.87 8.26
N GLY A 349 -1.20 13.32 7.49
CA GLY A 349 -1.88 14.03 6.41
C GLY A 349 -1.00 14.37 5.20
N ILE A 350 0.07 13.62 4.97
CA ILE A 350 0.97 13.77 3.81
C ILE A 350 0.69 12.64 2.82
N SER A 351 0.43 12.99 1.57
CA SER A 351 0.20 12.03 0.48
C SER A 351 1.53 11.50 -0.08
N LEU A 352 1.58 10.20 -0.41
CA LEU A 352 2.74 9.53 -0.97
C LEU A 352 2.56 9.32 -2.47
N ILE A 353 3.57 9.69 -3.27
CA ILE A 353 3.68 9.33 -4.69
C ILE A 353 5.06 8.73 -4.90
N ALA A 354 5.16 7.42 -5.15
CA ALA A 354 6.44 6.73 -5.13
C ALA A 354 6.60 5.73 -6.26
N GLY A 355 7.79 5.67 -6.86
CA GLY A 355 8.18 4.54 -7.69
C GLY A 355 8.55 3.35 -6.83
N THR A 356 8.00 2.18 -7.15
CA THR A 356 8.26 0.96 -6.39
C THR A 356 9.16 0.01 -7.15
N GLU A 357 9.71 -0.99 -6.46
CA GLU A 357 10.32 -2.15 -7.10
C GLU A 357 9.34 -2.85 -8.06
N TYR A 358 9.90 -3.62 -9.00
CA TYR A 358 9.12 -4.35 -9.99
C TYR A 358 8.14 -5.33 -9.34
N ARG A 359 6.95 -5.44 -9.96
CA ARG A 359 6.03 -6.54 -9.71
C ARG A 359 6.34 -7.65 -10.69
N HIS A 360 6.64 -8.84 -10.14
CA HIS A 360 6.91 -10.04 -10.91
C HIS A 360 5.64 -10.84 -11.18
N PHE A 361 5.62 -11.47 -12.34
CA PHE A 361 4.60 -12.39 -12.80
C PHE A 361 5.25 -13.71 -13.21
N ASP A 362 4.42 -14.67 -13.62
CA ASP A 362 4.89 -15.91 -14.21
C ASP A 362 5.63 -15.64 -15.55
N ASP A 363 6.31 -16.66 -16.08
CA ASP A 363 7.04 -16.59 -17.36
C ASP A 363 8.14 -15.50 -17.40
N ASN A 364 8.75 -15.22 -16.25
CA ASN A 364 9.80 -14.20 -16.12
C ASN A 364 9.36 -12.78 -16.54
N GLN A 365 8.04 -12.52 -16.54
CA GLN A 365 7.51 -11.21 -16.86
C GLN A 365 7.50 -10.30 -15.63
N LEU A 366 7.70 -9.02 -15.85
CA LEU A 366 7.63 -8.01 -14.79
C LEU A 366 7.07 -6.67 -15.29
N LYS A 367 6.70 -5.79 -14.37
CA LYS A 367 6.35 -4.40 -14.67
C LYS A 367 6.81 -3.45 -13.57
N SER A 368 7.04 -2.19 -13.94
CA SER A 368 7.25 -1.07 -13.01
C SER A 368 5.94 -0.31 -12.76
N GLU A 369 5.75 0.19 -11.54
CA GLU A 369 4.56 0.94 -11.14
C GLU A 369 4.93 2.12 -10.23
N ALA A 370 4.15 3.19 -10.32
CA ALA A 370 4.07 4.20 -9.27
C ALA A 370 2.90 3.86 -8.34
N VAL A 371 3.09 3.97 -7.03
CA VAL A 371 2.03 3.93 -6.04
C VAL A 371 1.67 5.35 -5.62
N LEU A 372 0.37 5.66 -5.63
CA LEU A 372 -0.18 6.90 -5.12
C LEU A 372 -1.05 6.55 -3.90
N VAL A 373 -0.64 6.99 -2.72
CA VAL A 373 -1.47 6.95 -1.51
C VAL A 373 -1.86 8.38 -1.16
N LEU A 374 -3.10 8.72 -1.46
CA LEU A 374 -3.59 10.11 -1.44
C LEU A 374 -4.59 10.27 -0.30
N SER A 375 -4.49 11.39 0.42
CA SER A 375 -5.48 11.75 1.44
C SER A 375 -6.87 11.91 0.81
N ASP A 376 -7.90 11.50 1.53
CA ASP A 376 -9.25 11.55 0.99
C ASP A 376 -10.27 11.71 2.11
N ASN A 377 -11.09 12.74 2.01
CA ASN A 377 -12.15 13.05 2.97
C ASN A 377 -13.56 12.84 2.39
N ARG A 378 -13.71 12.17 1.24
CA ARG A 378 -15.02 11.90 0.62
C ARG A 378 -15.91 11.02 1.51
N LEU A 379 -15.35 10.24 2.45
CA LEU A 379 -16.10 9.50 3.47
C LEU A 379 -16.65 10.36 4.61
N GLY A 380 -16.35 11.66 4.65
CA GLY A 380 -16.73 12.57 5.74
C GLY A 380 -15.75 12.59 6.91
N TYR A 381 -14.64 11.86 6.84
CA TYR A 381 -13.54 11.90 7.81
C TYR A 381 -12.19 11.70 7.10
N PRO A 382 -11.04 12.07 7.70
CA PRO A 382 -9.72 11.86 7.09
C PRO A 382 -9.42 10.38 6.88
N ALA A 383 -9.25 9.99 5.62
CA ALA A 383 -8.81 8.67 5.20
C ALA A 383 -7.78 8.80 4.07
N SER A 384 -7.41 7.67 3.45
CA SER A 384 -6.58 7.66 2.24
C SER A 384 -7.13 6.64 1.24
N VAL A 385 -6.85 6.88 -0.03
CA VAL A 385 -7.01 5.91 -1.12
C VAL A 385 -5.65 5.47 -1.64
N LYS A 386 -5.56 4.27 -2.22
CA LYS A 386 -4.33 3.75 -2.82
C LYS A 386 -4.55 3.34 -4.27
N ILE A 387 -3.70 3.85 -5.15
CA ILE A 387 -3.78 3.66 -6.59
C ILE A 387 -2.41 3.19 -7.10
N TRP A 388 -2.41 2.15 -7.93
CA TRP A 388 -1.23 1.67 -8.64
C TRP A 388 -1.30 2.12 -10.10
N GLN A 389 -0.33 2.92 -10.52
CA GLN A 389 -0.23 3.41 -11.89
C GLN A 389 0.96 2.75 -12.58
N PRO A 390 0.75 1.82 -13.54
CA PRO A 390 1.83 1.13 -14.21
C PRO A 390 2.59 2.05 -15.15
N LYS A 391 3.89 1.81 -15.32
CA LYS A 391 4.68 2.32 -16.44
C LYS A 391 4.26 1.57 -17.71
N LEU A 392 3.99 2.29 -18.79
CA LEU A 392 3.41 1.68 -20.00
C LEU A 392 4.44 0.90 -20.81
N GLU A 393 5.65 1.43 -20.92
CA GLU A 393 6.75 0.83 -21.68
C GLU A 393 8.05 1.00 -20.88
N PRO A 394 8.94 0.00 -20.88
CA PRO A 394 10.26 0.13 -20.28
C PRO A 394 11.09 1.19 -21.03
N ALA A 395 12.10 1.75 -20.37
CA ALA A 395 13.12 2.49 -21.11
C ALA A 395 13.92 1.53 -22.00
N VAL A 396 14.43 1.97 -23.15
CA VAL A 396 15.14 1.08 -24.10
C VAL A 396 16.30 0.32 -23.44
N GLY A 397 17.16 1.04 -22.70
CA GLY A 397 18.27 0.40 -21.97
C GLY A 397 17.83 -0.42 -20.75
N GLU A 398 16.65 -0.12 -20.17
CA GLU A 398 16.06 -0.96 -19.12
C GLU A 398 15.59 -2.29 -19.70
N ASP A 399 14.89 -2.26 -20.84
CA ASP A 399 14.38 -3.46 -21.53
C ASP A 399 15.54 -4.38 -21.97
N GLU A 400 16.56 -3.79 -22.60
CA GLU A 400 17.77 -4.51 -23.01
C GLU A 400 18.47 -5.18 -21.82
N ALA A 401 18.68 -4.44 -20.72
CA ALA A 401 19.39 -4.97 -19.56
C ALA A 401 18.56 -6.03 -18.82
N LEU A 402 17.25 -5.83 -18.69
CA LEU A 402 16.33 -6.82 -18.11
C LEU A 402 16.34 -8.14 -18.91
N PHE A 403 16.30 -8.05 -20.23
CA PHE A 403 16.30 -9.21 -21.10
C PHE A 403 17.66 -9.91 -21.14
N SER A 404 18.73 -9.19 -21.49
CA SER A 404 20.06 -9.76 -21.72
C SER A 404 20.72 -10.28 -20.44
N THR A 405 20.52 -9.61 -19.30
CA THR A 405 21.21 -9.94 -18.05
C THR A 405 20.39 -10.84 -17.14
N PHE A 406 19.07 -10.66 -17.10
CA PHE A 406 18.19 -11.34 -16.13
C PHE A 406 17.16 -12.28 -16.77
N GLY A 407 17.09 -12.33 -18.10
CA GLY A 407 16.09 -13.12 -18.83
C GLY A 407 14.66 -12.68 -18.53
N LYS A 408 14.47 -11.38 -18.22
CA LYS A 408 13.16 -10.81 -17.87
C LYS A 408 12.56 -10.09 -19.08
N SER A 409 11.24 -10.12 -19.18
CA SER A 409 10.50 -9.39 -20.21
C SER A 409 9.40 -8.54 -19.61
N TRP A 410 8.94 -7.52 -20.35
CA TRP A 410 7.90 -6.64 -19.88
C TRP A 410 6.51 -7.29 -19.99
N ALA A 411 5.72 -7.19 -18.92
CA ALA A 411 4.40 -7.82 -18.80
C ALA A 411 3.30 -7.05 -19.56
N PHE A 412 3.44 -6.86 -20.88
CA PHE A 412 2.49 -6.09 -21.70
C PHE A 412 1.06 -6.61 -21.64
N SER A 413 0.87 -7.91 -21.46
CA SER A 413 -0.45 -8.57 -21.31
C SER A 413 -1.25 -8.05 -20.10
N THR A 414 -0.57 -7.52 -19.09
CA THR A 414 -1.17 -6.95 -17.87
C THR A 414 -1.55 -5.49 -18.03
N LEU A 415 -1.11 -4.86 -19.13
CA LEU A 415 -1.38 -3.47 -19.46
C LEU A 415 -2.56 -3.40 -20.43
N ASN A 416 -3.33 -2.32 -20.34
CA ASN A 416 -4.33 -2.02 -21.35
C ASN A 416 -3.73 -1.02 -22.34
N PRO A 417 -3.49 -1.41 -23.62
CA PRO A 417 -2.83 -0.56 -24.60
C PRO A 417 -3.63 0.70 -24.97
N LYS A 418 -4.93 0.74 -24.65
CA LYS A 418 -5.78 1.93 -24.82
C LYS A 418 -5.76 2.85 -23.59
N HIS A 419 -5.11 2.45 -22.50
CA HIS A 419 -5.15 3.16 -21.23
C HIS A 419 -4.23 4.38 -21.28
N ARG A 420 -4.84 5.55 -21.21
CA ARG A 420 -4.12 6.81 -21.07
C ARG A 420 -3.91 7.08 -19.58
N LYS A 421 -2.80 7.74 -19.23
CA LYS A 421 -2.58 8.20 -17.87
C LYS A 421 -3.67 9.21 -17.50
N PRO A 422 -4.34 9.06 -16.35
CA PRO A 422 -5.40 9.96 -15.93
C PRO A 422 -4.83 11.28 -15.40
N VAL A 423 -5.70 12.29 -15.30
CA VAL A 423 -5.47 13.47 -14.47
C VAL A 423 -6.11 13.21 -13.10
N TYR A 424 -5.31 13.28 -12.04
CA TYR A 424 -5.81 13.21 -10.68
C TYR A 424 -6.22 14.62 -10.23
N ILE A 425 -7.43 14.75 -9.70
CA ILE A 425 -7.96 15.97 -9.09
C ILE A 425 -8.01 15.70 -7.60
N HIS A 426 -6.96 16.10 -6.89
CA HIS A 426 -6.79 15.83 -5.47
C HIS A 426 -6.94 17.12 -4.65
N HIS A 427 -7.96 17.18 -3.81
CA HIS A 427 -8.30 18.40 -3.04
C HIS A 427 -8.28 19.66 -3.91
N GLY A 428 -8.90 19.55 -5.10
CA GLY A 428 -9.05 20.62 -6.07
C GLY A 428 -7.82 20.92 -6.93
N VAL A 429 -6.69 20.24 -6.71
CA VAL A 429 -5.46 20.39 -7.51
C VAL A 429 -5.38 19.30 -8.56
N ASN A 430 -5.14 19.69 -9.81
CA ASN A 430 -5.02 18.76 -10.92
C ASN A 430 -3.54 18.38 -11.12
N PHE A 431 -3.20 17.10 -11.11
CA PHE A 431 -1.85 16.65 -11.45
C PHE A 431 -1.83 15.39 -12.30
N GLY A 432 -0.74 15.22 -13.05
CA GLY A 432 -0.41 14.00 -13.79
C GLY A 432 0.85 13.36 -13.23
N VAL A 433 0.99 12.04 -13.37
CA VAL A 433 2.21 11.31 -12.99
C VAL A 433 2.77 10.58 -14.21
N MET A 434 4.06 10.79 -14.48
CA MET A 434 4.82 10.10 -15.52
C MET A 434 6.02 9.38 -14.90
N ILE A 435 6.45 8.28 -15.51
CA ILE A 435 7.54 7.45 -15.02
C ILE A 435 8.68 7.47 -16.04
N CYS A 436 9.75 8.18 -15.70
CA CYS A 436 11.04 8.21 -16.41
C CYS A 436 10.91 8.44 -17.94
N SER A 437 11.20 7.42 -18.75
CA SER A 437 11.18 7.45 -20.22
C SER A 437 9.83 7.89 -20.81
N GLU A 438 8.72 7.76 -20.07
CA GLU A 438 7.42 8.27 -20.51
C GLU A 438 7.47 9.76 -20.86
N LEU A 439 8.34 10.55 -20.20
CA LEU A 439 8.53 11.98 -20.47
C LEU A 439 9.06 12.25 -21.89
N GLN A 440 9.75 11.30 -22.51
CA GLN A 440 10.26 11.46 -23.89
C GLN A 440 9.13 11.42 -24.92
N ASN A 441 8.00 10.78 -24.58
CA ASN A 441 6.83 10.72 -25.44
C ASN A 441 6.05 12.05 -25.41
N SER A 442 6.32 12.91 -26.40
CA SER A 442 5.67 14.22 -26.53
C SER A 442 4.14 14.13 -26.59
N LYS A 443 3.59 13.12 -27.29
CA LYS A 443 2.14 12.86 -27.35
C LYS A 443 1.56 12.53 -25.98
N ALA A 444 2.30 11.82 -25.13
CA ALA A 444 1.87 11.52 -23.76
C ALA A 444 1.90 12.77 -22.87
N ARG A 445 2.99 13.55 -22.93
CA ARG A 445 3.13 14.83 -22.21
C ARG A 445 2.03 15.83 -22.56
N ILE A 446 1.84 16.12 -23.85
CA ILE A 446 0.95 17.20 -24.30
C ILE A 446 -0.53 16.92 -24.01
N ARG A 447 -0.90 15.65 -23.74
CA ARG A 447 -2.26 15.29 -23.27
C ARG A 447 -2.62 15.93 -21.94
N PHE A 448 -1.61 16.32 -21.14
CA PHE A 448 -1.80 17.05 -19.90
C PHE A 448 -1.92 18.58 -20.10
N GLN A 449 -1.63 19.11 -21.30
CA GLN A 449 -1.65 20.55 -21.57
C GLN A 449 -3.00 21.15 -21.18
N GLY A 450 -2.95 22.19 -20.34
CA GLY A 450 -4.13 22.88 -19.84
C GLY A 450 -5.02 22.06 -18.90
N ALA A 451 -4.73 20.78 -18.68
CA ALA A 451 -5.50 19.89 -17.81
C ALA A 451 -4.92 19.72 -16.41
N VAL A 452 -3.64 20.05 -16.19
CA VAL A 452 -2.93 19.89 -14.91
C VAL A 452 -2.30 21.19 -14.42
N ASP A 453 -2.24 21.36 -13.11
CA ASP A 453 -1.43 22.39 -12.44
C ASP A 453 -0.01 21.92 -12.21
N ALA A 454 0.18 20.61 -12.00
CA ALA A 454 1.48 19.99 -11.83
C ALA A 454 1.65 18.70 -12.65
N LEU A 455 2.82 18.52 -13.26
CA LEU A 455 3.25 17.26 -13.88
C LEU A 455 4.38 16.68 -13.04
N MET A 456 4.14 15.52 -12.43
CA MET A 456 5.09 14.85 -11.54
C MET A 456 5.78 13.71 -12.29
N VAL A 457 7.11 13.71 -12.30
CA VAL A 457 7.94 12.75 -13.03
C VAL A 457 8.83 12.02 -12.05
N LEU A 458 8.67 10.70 -11.97
CA LEU A 458 9.48 9.83 -11.11
C LEU A 458 10.51 9.14 -11.99
N SER A 459 11.80 9.32 -11.72
CA SER A 459 12.87 8.89 -12.61
C SER A 459 13.96 8.13 -11.89
N TRP A 460 14.54 7.17 -12.61
CA TRP A 460 15.88 6.67 -12.35
C TRP A 460 16.67 6.76 -13.65
N ASN A 461 17.25 7.94 -13.90
CA ASN A 461 17.84 8.25 -15.19
C ASN A 461 19.19 8.97 -15.06
N LYS A 462 20.15 8.52 -15.89
CA LYS A 462 21.52 9.07 -15.97
C LYS A 462 21.69 10.15 -17.05
N ASP A 463 20.79 10.21 -18.03
CA ASP A 463 20.82 11.22 -19.10
C ASP A 463 20.23 12.55 -18.60
N LEU A 464 21.05 13.31 -17.90
CA LEU A 464 20.64 14.55 -17.23
C LEU A 464 20.31 15.66 -18.23
N ASP A 465 21.07 15.81 -19.32
CA ASP A 465 20.92 16.94 -20.24
C ASP A 465 19.64 16.84 -21.07
N THR A 466 19.30 15.62 -21.53
CA THR A 466 18.04 15.39 -22.25
C THR A 466 16.85 15.61 -21.33
N PHE A 467 16.87 15.05 -20.11
CA PHE A 467 15.79 15.26 -19.14
C PHE A 467 15.72 16.71 -18.67
N ALA A 468 16.85 17.40 -18.59
CA ALA A 468 16.88 18.81 -18.30
C ALA A 468 16.13 19.61 -19.39
N SER A 469 16.42 19.33 -20.65
CA SER A 469 15.73 19.95 -21.78
C SER A 469 14.24 19.61 -21.80
N LEU A 470 13.88 18.34 -21.54
CA LEU A 470 12.49 17.87 -21.55
C LEU A 470 11.63 18.47 -20.44
N ILE A 471 12.15 18.61 -19.22
CA ILE A 471 11.40 19.22 -18.12
C ILE A 471 11.23 20.74 -18.35
N GLU A 472 12.22 21.41 -18.94
CA GLU A 472 12.11 22.82 -19.31
C GLU A 472 11.06 23.05 -20.40
N SER A 473 11.08 22.22 -21.44
CA SER A 473 10.05 22.21 -22.48
C SER A 473 8.69 21.82 -21.90
N ALA A 474 8.58 20.78 -21.07
CA ALA A 474 7.32 20.34 -20.49
C ALA A 474 6.67 21.42 -19.61
N ALA A 475 7.45 22.17 -18.82
CA ALA A 475 6.92 23.28 -18.03
C ALA A 475 6.21 24.32 -18.91
N LEU A 476 6.72 24.59 -20.12
CA LEU A 476 6.12 25.55 -21.05
C LEU A 476 5.01 24.93 -21.92
N ASP A 477 5.25 23.75 -22.49
CA ASP A 477 4.33 23.07 -23.41
C ASP A 477 3.04 22.66 -22.70
N VAL A 478 3.16 22.09 -21.50
CA VAL A 478 2.00 21.74 -20.67
C VAL A 478 1.45 23.00 -19.99
N HIS A 479 2.32 23.99 -19.81
CA HIS A 479 2.10 25.22 -19.04
C HIS A 479 1.70 24.89 -17.59
N ALA A 480 2.53 24.13 -16.89
CA ALA A 480 2.28 23.63 -15.54
C ALA A 480 3.57 23.59 -14.73
N TYR A 481 3.47 23.49 -13.40
CA TYR A 481 4.63 23.17 -12.59
C TYR A 481 5.13 21.77 -12.95
N THR A 482 6.38 21.61 -13.36
CA THR A 482 6.93 20.31 -13.72
C THR A 482 7.92 19.88 -12.66
N ILE A 483 7.65 18.75 -12.02
CA ILE A 483 8.40 18.23 -10.88
C ILE A 483 9.12 16.96 -11.35
N LEU A 484 10.43 16.92 -11.19
CA LEU A 484 11.26 15.76 -11.43
C LEU A 484 11.84 15.29 -10.09
N VAL A 485 11.63 14.03 -9.74
CA VAL A 485 12.37 13.36 -8.67
C VAL A 485 13.16 12.23 -9.29
N ASN A 486 14.49 12.33 -9.20
CA ASN A 486 15.44 11.39 -9.75
C ASN A 486 16.26 10.74 -8.64
N ASN A 487 16.81 9.56 -8.91
CA ASN A 487 17.72 8.89 -7.99
C ASN A 487 18.91 9.78 -7.62
N ARG A 488 19.27 9.82 -6.33
CA ARG A 488 20.37 10.63 -5.79
C ARG A 488 21.71 10.38 -6.48
N LYS A 489 21.97 9.16 -6.97
CA LYS A 489 23.21 8.79 -7.69
C LYS A 489 23.49 9.73 -8.86
N TYR A 490 22.45 10.16 -9.57
CA TYR A 490 22.56 11.06 -10.73
C TYR A 490 22.07 12.48 -10.42
N GLY A 491 21.06 12.59 -9.55
CA GLY A 491 20.50 13.87 -9.13
C GLY A 491 19.69 14.58 -10.21
N ASP A 492 19.72 15.91 -10.16
CA ASP A 492 18.86 16.83 -10.93
C ASP A 492 17.36 16.73 -10.61
N SER A 493 17.02 16.33 -9.38
CA SER A 493 15.64 16.46 -8.89
C SER A 493 15.28 17.94 -8.79
N ARG A 494 14.14 18.35 -9.35
CA ARG A 494 13.77 19.77 -9.42
C ARG A 494 12.29 20.04 -9.54
N VAL A 495 11.91 21.27 -9.20
CA VAL A 495 10.58 21.82 -9.36
C VAL A 495 10.69 23.03 -10.28
N ARG A 496 10.17 22.89 -11.48
CA ARG A 496 10.20 23.91 -12.54
C ARG A 496 8.86 24.62 -12.63
N SER A 497 8.88 25.94 -12.65
CA SER A 497 7.73 26.82 -12.90
C SER A 497 7.75 27.32 -14.35
N PRO A 498 6.59 27.51 -15.02
CA PRO A 498 6.50 28.23 -16.28
C PRO A 498 6.69 29.75 -16.09
N ALA A 499 7.63 30.16 -15.23
CA ALA A 499 7.84 31.54 -14.84
C ALA A 499 8.46 32.36 -15.97
N LYS A 500 8.07 33.64 -16.04
CA LYS A 500 8.64 34.63 -16.97
C LYS A 500 10.13 34.83 -16.65
N GLU A 501 10.40 35.23 -15.41
CA GLU A 501 11.75 35.48 -14.89
C GLU A 501 12.57 34.19 -14.75
N SER A 502 13.85 34.24 -15.11
CA SER A 502 14.76 33.08 -15.12
C SER A 502 15.04 32.53 -13.71
N PHE A 503 15.21 33.39 -12.71
CA PHE A 503 15.51 32.98 -11.34
C PHE A 503 14.30 32.38 -10.60
N MET A 504 13.07 32.68 -11.04
CA MET A 504 11.82 32.13 -10.49
C MET A 504 11.43 30.78 -11.12
N ARG A 505 12.24 30.33 -12.06
CA ARG A 505 11.90 29.27 -12.99
C ARG A 505 12.24 27.91 -12.39
N ASP A 506 13.32 27.79 -11.62
CA ASP A 506 13.60 26.63 -10.75
C ASP A 506 13.28 27.01 -9.30
N ILE A 507 12.16 26.50 -8.77
CA ILE A 507 11.77 26.74 -7.37
C ILE A 507 12.67 25.95 -6.42
N ALA A 508 13.05 24.73 -6.84
CA ALA A 508 14.03 23.91 -6.16
C ALA A 508 14.78 23.10 -7.22
N ARG A 509 16.09 22.91 -7.04
CA ARG A 509 16.93 22.06 -7.89
C ARG A 509 18.03 21.42 -7.05
N VAL A 510 18.15 20.10 -7.16
CA VAL A 510 18.98 19.25 -6.31
C VAL A 510 19.83 18.35 -7.20
N LYS A 511 21.16 18.50 -7.16
CA LYS A 511 22.08 17.77 -8.07
C LYS A 511 22.79 16.57 -7.46
N GLY A 512 22.89 16.44 -6.13
CA GLY A 512 23.60 15.32 -5.49
C GLY A 512 23.79 15.50 -3.98
N GLY A 513 24.74 14.77 -3.41
CA GLY A 513 25.07 14.75 -1.98
C GLY A 513 25.29 13.32 -1.48
N ASP A 514 26.04 13.13 -0.39
CA ASP A 514 26.38 11.79 0.15
C ASP A 514 25.26 11.16 0.97
N ASN A 515 24.49 12.01 1.65
CA ASN A 515 23.36 11.61 2.47
C ASN A 515 22.07 11.59 1.66
N ASP A 516 21.12 10.74 2.05
CA ASP A 516 19.75 10.89 1.56
C ASP A 516 19.09 12.07 2.28
N PHE A 517 18.37 12.90 1.54
CA PHE A 517 17.72 14.09 2.10
C PHE A 517 16.45 14.44 1.32
N VAL A 518 15.66 15.37 1.88
CA VAL A 518 14.41 15.81 1.29
C VAL A 518 14.33 17.33 1.28
N VAL A 519 13.79 17.90 0.20
CA VAL A 519 13.62 19.35 0.04
C VAL A 519 12.15 19.67 -0.22
N ALA A 520 11.60 20.66 0.49
CA ALA A 520 10.25 21.16 0.25
C ALA A 520 10.25 22.31 -0.77
N ALA A 521 9.24 22.33 -1.64
CA ALA A 521 8.98 23.42 -2.58
C ALA A 521 7.49 23.78 -2.58
N THR A 522 7.16 25.06 -2.54
CA THR A 522 5.78 25.55 -2.54
C THR A 522 5.34 25.99 -3.92
N LEU A 523 4.18 25.52 -4.37
CA LEU A 523 3.57 25.86 -5.66
C LEU A 523 2.34 26.73 -5.45
N ASP A 524 2.22 27.81 -6.23
CA ASP A 524 1.08 28.72 -6.19
C ASP A 524 0.07 28.37 -7.29
N ILE A 525 -0.84 27.44 -6.95
CA ILE A 525 -1.83 26.89 -7.89
C ILE A 525 -2.80 27.96 -8.34
N ASP A 526 -3.22 28.83 -7.42
CA ASP A 526 -4.16 29.91 -7.72
C ASP A 526 -3.55 30.97 -8.62
N ALA A 527 -2.29 31.37 -8.40
CA ALA A 527 -1.60 32.30 -9.29
C ALA A 527 -1.49 31.74 -10.72
N LEU A 528 -1.12 30.46 -10.87
CA LEU A 528 -1.03 29.81 -12.17
C LEU A 528 -2.39 29.78 -12.87
N ARG A 529 -3.44 29.31 -12.18
CA ARG A 529 -4.80 29.24 -12.74
C ARG A 529 -5.37 30.62 -13.10
N ALA A 530 -5.12 31.63 -12.28
CA ALA A 530 -5.54 33.00 -12.56
C ALA A 530 -4.90 33.52 -13.85
N PHE A 531 -3.60 33.34 -14.02
CA PHE A 531 -2.89 33.71 -15.25
C PHE A 531 -3.46 32.95 -16.47
N GLN A 532 -3.69 31.65 -16.35
CA GLN A 532 -4.22 30.82 -17.44
C GLN A 532 -5.68 31.11 -17.81
N SER A 533 -6.45 31.73 -16.91
CA SER A 533 -7.87 32.02 -17.12
C SER A 533 -8.11 33.29 -17.93
N ARG A 534 -7.07 34.07 -18.20
CA ARG A 534 -7.13 35.33 -18.95
C ARG A 534 -7.72 35.13 -20.35
N ALA A 535 -8.44 36.15 -20.82
CA ALA A 535 -9.08 36.13 -22.14
C ALA A 535 -8.08 36.26 -23.30
N LYS A 536 -6.91 36.86 -23.06
CA LYS A 536 -5.90 37.15 -24.09
C LYS A 536 -4.55 36.54 -23.71
N ARG A 537 -3.79 36.11 -24.71
CA ARG A 537 -2.48 35.42 -24.56
C ARG A 537 -1.27 36.37 -24.50
N TRP A 538 -1.46 37.65 -24.82
CA TRP A 538 -0.36 38.62 -24.80
C TRP A 538 0.22 38.80 -23.38
N SER A 539 1.53 39.01 -23.30
CA SER A 539 2.20 39.32 -22.04
C SER A 539 1.98 40.78 -21.64
N LYS A 540 1.82 41.04 -20.35
CA LYS A 540 1.89 42.36 -19.75
C LYS A 540 3.13 42.49 -18.84
N ASP A 541 3.49 43.71 -18.52
CA ASP A 541 4.49 43.97 -17.48
C ASP A 541 3.97 43.54 -16.11
N GLY A 542 4.85 42.92 -15.32
CA GLY A 542 4.48 42.29 -14.04
C GLY A 542 3.93 40.86 -14.13
N ASP A 543 3.78 40.28 -15.33
CA ASP A 543 3.34 38.89 -15.47
C ASP A 543 4.35 37.89 -14.89
N LYS A 544 3.87 37.04 -13.98
CA LYS A 544 4.69 36.02 -13.30
C LYS A 544 5.07 34.85 -14.20
N PHE A 545 4.28 34.56 -15.22
CA PHE A 545 4.41 33.37 -16.06
C PHE A 545 4.63 33.75 -17.53
N LYS A 546 5.22 32.83 -18.30
CA LYS A 546 5.38 32.98 -19.75
C LYS A 546 4.01 32.91 -20.45
N PRO A 547 3.89 33.45 -21.69
CA PRO A 547 2.68 33.31 -22.48
C PRO A 547 2.22 31.85 -22.65
N LEU A 548 0.91 31.67 -22.75
CA LEU A 548 0.31 30.36 -23.00
C LEU A 548 0.73 29.83 -24.38
N PRO A 549 1.06 28.53 -24.51
CA PRO A 549 1.44 27.96 -25.80
C PRO A 549 0.28 28.01 -26.80
N GLU A 550 0.62 27.89 -28.08
CA GLU A 550 -0.38 27.76 -29.14
C GLU A 550 -1.27 26.54 -28.90
N GLY A 551 -2.54 26.64 -29.29
CA GLY A 551 -3.52 25.58 -29.06
C GLY A 551 -3.90 25.34 -27.59
N PHE A 552 -3.36 26.09 -26.61
CA PHE A 552 -3.66 25.87 -25.19
C PHE A 552 -5.16 25.96 -24.88
N GLN A 553 -5.70 24.90 -24.27
CA GLN A 553 -7.09 24.80 -23.81
C GLN A 553 -7.14 24.51 -22.31
N LEU A 554 -7.55 25.50 -21.52
CA LEU A 554 -7.71 25.34 -20.07
C LEU A 554 -8.92 24.45 -19.75
N ALA A 555 -8.70 23.41 -18.95
CA ALA A 555 -9.78 22.57 -18.43
C ALA A 555 -10.77 23.40 -17.59
N LYS A 556 -12.07 23.16 -17.78
CA LYS A 556 -13.15 23.95 -17.15
C LYS A 556 -13.02 24.02 -15.62
N ASN A 557 -12.66 22.90 -14.98
CA ASN A 557 -12.52 22.81 -13.53
C ASN A 557 -11.32 23.59 -12.97
N ARG A 558 -10.40 24.06 -13.82
CA ARG A 558 -9.24 24.88 -13.46
C ARG A 558 -9.46 26.38 -13.70
N LYS A 559 -10.54 26.77 -14.38
CA LYS A 559 -10.82 28.16 -14.72
C LYS A 559 -11.22 28.96 -13.47
N LYS A 560 -10.65 30.16 -13.31
CA LYS A 560 -11.03 31.14 -12.28
C LYS A 560 -11.93 32.20 -12.90
N LEU A 561 -13.01 32.56 -12.19
CA LEU A 561 -13.98 33.59 -12.60
C LEU A 561 -14.10 34.66 -11.49
N PRO A 562 -14.21 35.96 -11.84
CA PRO A 562 -14.00 36.50 -13.18
C PRO A 562 -12.52 36.31 -13.61
N PRO A 563 -12.26 36.12 -14.91
CA PRO A 563 -10.88 36.08 -15.40
C PRO A 563 -10.25 37.47 -15.20
N LYS A 564 -9.25 37.57 -14.32
CA LYS A 564 -8.54 38.84 -14.02
C LYS A 564 -7.56 39.23 -15.11
#